data_AF-A0A317HIP0-F1
#
_entry.id   AF-A0A317HIP0-F1
#
_cell.length_a   1.000
_cell.length_b   1.000
_cell.length_c   1.000
_cell.angle_alpha   90.00
_cell.angle_beta   90.00
_cell.angle_gamma   90.00
#
_symmetry.space_group_name_H-M   'P 1'
#
loop_
_entity.id
_entity.type
_entity.pdbx_description
1 polymer ?
#
loop_
_entity_poly.entity_id
_entity_poly.type
_entity_poly.pdbx_seq_one_letter_code
_entity_poly.pdbx_strand_id
1 'polypeptide(L)'
;MGTFDETEDYREALCRIKVISGIGDTTATIIKTILKLPEDVADRAVDEVIYIDCHGIDRFFGKYHIWSPFFLPEEPFHIITLNISDIVDESEKMFVVAHEIAHFILDHCNPENPGNISKDKDVKEQEADRLAESWGFTIPERRKEMHGNSPSMVGDQGTIF
;
A
#
# COMPACT_ATOMS: atom_id res chain seq x y z
N MET A 1 -25.23 -14.72 -0.64
CA MET A 1 -23.89 -14.92 -0.06
C MET A 1 -23.28 -16.09 -0.77
N GLY A 2 -22.37 -15.84 -1.71
CA GLY A 2 -21.58 -16.89 -2.36
C GLY A 2 -20.62 -17.50 -1.33
N THR A 3 -20.39 -18.81 -1.43
CA THR A 3 -19.38 -19.50 -0.63
C THR A 3 -18.01 -19.21 -1.25
N PHE A 4 -17.14 -18.53 -0.50
CA PHE A 4 -15.74 -18.32 -0.85
C PHE A 4 -15.03 -19.67 -0.92
N ASP A 5 -14.47 -20.02 -2.08
CA ASP A 5 -13.60 -21.20 -2.22
C ASP A 5 -12.16 -20.69 -2.23
N GLU A 6 -11.53 -20.75 -1.06
CA GLU A 6 -10.16 -20.28 -0.83
C GLU A 6 -9.15 -20.82 -1.86
N THR A 7 -9.42 -21.97 -2.49
CA THR A 7 -8.48 -22.58 -3.43
C THR A 7 -8.66 -22.14 -4.87
N GLU A 8 -9.88 -21.83 -5.30
CA GLU A 8 -10.17 -21.35 -6.66
C GLU A 8 -9.84 -19.86 -6.78
N ASP A 9 -10.27 -19.06 -5.82
CA ASP A 9 -10.03 -17.61 -5.77
C ASP A 9 -8.52 -17.30 -5.70
N TYR A 10 -7.76 -18.10 -4.94
CA TYR A 10 -6.31 -17.98 -4.86
C TYR A 10 -5.62 -18.28 -6.21
N ARG A 11 -6.12 -19.26 -6.97
CA ARG A 11 -5.57 -19.61 -8.28
C ARG A 11 -5.87 -18.54 -9.32
N GLU A 12 -7.05 -17.95 -9.29
CA GLU A 12 -7.41 -16.86 -10.17
C GLU A 12 -6.54 -15.62 -9.91
N ALA A 13 -6.38 -15.24 -8.63
CA ALA A 13 -5.52 -14.12 -8.23
C ALA A 13 -4.07 -14.33 -8.70
N LEU A 14 -3.53 -15.54 -8.54
CA LEU A 14 -2.19 -15.90 -9.03
C LEU A 14 -1.99 -15.66 -10.53
N CYS A 15 -3.02 -15.88 -11.34
CA CYS A 15 -2.93 -15.71 -12.79
C CYS A 15 -2.93 -14.24 -13.22
N ARG A 16 -3.47 -13.34 -12.40
CA ARG A 16 -3.62 -11.92 -12.75
C ARG A 16 -2.51 -11.04 -12.15
N ILE A 17 -2.00 -11.38 -10.96
CA ILE A 17 -1.01 -10.55 -10.26
C ILE A 17 0.34 -10.56 -11.01
N LYS A 18 0.83 -9.35 -11.30
CA LYS A 18 2.12 -9.12 -11.98
C LYS A 18 3.20 -8.84 -10.94
N VAL A 19 4.00 -9.86 -10.59
CA VAL A 19 5.17 -9.70 -9.70
C VAL A 19 6.46 -9.78 -10.50
N ILE A 20 7.27 -8.71 -10.47
CA ILE A 20 8.59 -8.66 -11.09
C ILE A 20 9.65 -8.90 -10.03
N SER A 21 10.23 -10.10 -10.07
CA SER A 21 11.24 -10.64 -9.16
C SER A 21 10.75 -10.93 -7.73
N GLY A 22 11.33 -11.98 -7.12
CA GLY A 22 10.96 -12.52 -5.81
C GLY A 22 10.64 -14.02 -5.87
N ILE A 23 11.63 -14.88 -5.57
CA ILE A 23 11.37 -16.28 -5.23
C ILE A 23 11.08 -16.30 -3.72
N GLY A 24 9.83 -16.47 -3.28
CA GLY A 24 9.54 -16.60 -1.83
C GLY A 24 8.15 -16.16 -1.33
N ASP A 25 8.12 -15.90 -0.01
CA ASP A 25 6.96 -15.62 0.87
C ASP A 25 6.21 -14.31 0.55
N THR A 26 6.84 -13.37 -0.15
CA THR A 26 6.25 -12.07 -0.52
C THR A 26 5.01 -12.22 -1.38
N THR A 27 5.04 -13.08 -2.40
CA THR A 27 3.88 -13.31 -3.29
C THR A 27 2.68 -13.87 -2.53
N ALA A 28 2.91 -14.82 -1.62
CA ALA A 28 1.85 -15.38 -0.79
C ALA A 28 1.22 -14.30 0.10
N THR A 29 2.05 -13.42 0.67
CA THR A 29 1.58 -12.26 1.45
C THR A 29 0.73 -11.31 0.61
N ILE A 30 1.17 -10.97 -0.61
CA ILE A 30 0.42 -10.09 -1.52
C ILE A 30 -0.96 -10.67 -1.80
N ILE A 31 -1.04 -11.95 -2.15
CA ILE A 31 -2.31 -12.61 -2.45
C ILE A 31 -3.23 -12.63 -1.22
N LYS A 32 -2.70 -13.05 -0.06
CA LYS A 32 -3.48 -13.04 1.21
C LYS A 32 -3.99 -11.65 1.54
N THR A 33 -3.24 -10.60 1.20
CA THR A 33 -3.65 -9.21 1.38
C THR A 33 -4.77 -8.85 0.42
N ILE A 34 -4.62 -9.12 -0.87
CA ILE A 34 -5.61 -8.83 -1.92
C ILE A 34 -6.95 -9.52 -1.62
N LEU A 35 -6.92 -10.78 -1.20
CA LEU A 35 -8.14 -11.54 -0.85
C LEU A 35 -8.92 -10.98 0.35
N LYS A 36 -8.30 -10.09 1.15
CA LYS A 36 -8.96 -9.40 2.27
C LYS A 36 -9.44 -7.99 1.92
N LEU A 37 -9.06 -7.45 0.76
CA LEU A 37 -9.47 -6.11 0.35
C LEU A 37 -10.95 -6.10 -0.09
N PRO A 38 -11.60 -4.93 -0.06
CA PRO A 38 -12.85 -4.72 -0.78
C PRO A 38 -12.68 -5.11 -2.27
N GLU A 39 -13.72 -5.71 -2.87
CA GLU A 39 -13.69 -6.26 -4.23
C GLU A 39 -13.21 -5.24 -5.27
N ASP A 40 -13.71 -4.00 -5.21
CA ASP A 40 -13.33 -2.90 -6.10
C ASP A 40 -11.87 -2.48 -5.94
N VAL A 41 -11.33 -2.54 -4.72
CA VAL A 41 -9.92 -2.26 -4.44
C VAL A 41 -9.04 -3.43 -4.91
N ALA A 42 -9.48 -4.67 -4.68
CA ALA A 42 -8.76 -5.87 -5.07
C ALA A 42 -8.59 -5.94 -6.59
N ASP A 43 -9.67 -5.71 -7.36
CA ASP A 43 -9.62 -5.73 -8.82
C ASP A 43 -8.63 -4.70 -9.37
N ARG A 44 -8.68 -3.46 -8.87
CA ARG A 44 -7.74 -2.42 -9.30
C ARG A 44 -6.30 -2.74 -8.93
N ALA A 45 -6.07 -3.22 -7.71
CA ALA A 45 -4.73 -3.60 -7.25
C ALA A 45 -4.15 -4.75 -8.10
N VAL A 46 -4.99 -5.67 -8.58
CA VAL A 46 -4.57 -6.78 -9.43
C VAL A 46 -4.30 -6.34 -10.88
N ASP A 47 -5.16 -5.51 -11.46
CA ASP A 47 -5.09 -5.19 -12.88
C ASP A 47 -4.08 -4.07 -13.19
N GLU A 48 -4.03 -3.05 -12.32
CA GLU A 48 -3.31 -1.80 -12.56
C GLU A 48 -1.90 -1.77 -11.95
N VAL A 49 -1.61 -2.62 -10.95
CA VAL A 49 -0.36 -2.55 -10.19
C VAL A 49 0.63 -3.64 -10.58
N ILE A 50 1.91 -3.25 -10.69
CA ILE A 50 3.05 -4.15 -10.77
C ILE A 50 3.75 -4.16 -9.41
N TYR A 51 3.91 -5.34 -8.83
CA TYR A 51 4.60 -5.53 -7.56
C TYR A 51 6.06 -5.89 -7.81
N ILE A 52 6.97 -5.27 -7.08
CA ILE A 52 8.41 -5.56 -7.13
C ILE A 52 8.89 -5.95 -5.74
N ASP A 53 9.36 -7.18 -5.57
CA ASP A 53 10.05 -7.60 -4.35
C ASP A 53 11.52 -7.14 -4.41
N CYS A 54 11.92 -6.31 -3.44
CA CYS A 54 13.26 -5.76 -3.32
C CYS A 54 14.08 -6.42 -2.19
N HIS A 55 13.76 -7.66 -1.80
CA HIS A 55 14.56 -8.43 -0.85
C HIS A 55 16.07 -8.32 -1.13
N GLY A 56 16.86 -8.05 -0.07
CA GLY A 56 18.31 -7.94 -0.13
C GLY A 56 18.84 -6.57 -0.59
N ILE A 57 17.96 -5.59 -0.81
CA ILE A 57 18.35 -4.19 -1.03
C ILE A 57 18.18 -3.42 0.30
N ASP A 58 19.27 -3.33 1.07
CA ASP A 58 19.34 -2.54 2.30
C ASP A 58 19.09 -1.06 1.99
N ARG A 59 17.84 -0.55 2.18
CA ARG A 59 17.49 0.88 2.47
C ARG A 59 16.00 1.28 2.38
N PHE A 60 15.04 0.41 2.10
CA PHE A 60 13.62 0.81 1.94
C PHE A 60 12.65 -0.15 2.63
N PHE A 61 11.52 0.35 3.16
CA PHE A 61 10.39 -0.44 3.68
C PHE A 61 9.15 -0.10 2.84
N GLY A 62 8.91 -0.80 1.74
CA GLY A 62 7.77 -0.48 0.86
C GLY A 62 7.89 0.88 0.15
N LYS A 63 7.46 0.98 -1.11
CA LYS A 63 7.30 2.26 -1.79
C LYS A 63 6.41 2.14 -3.02
N TYR A 64 5.25 2.78 -2.98
CA TYR A 64 4.46 3.08 -4.16
C TYR A 64 5.06 4.23 -4.98
N HIS A 65 5.09 4.09 -6.30
CA HIS A 65 5.46 5.14 -7.24
C HIS A 65 4.87 4.92 -8.63
N ILE A 66 4.73 6.01 -9.38
CA ILE A 66 4.30 5.97 -10.78
C ILE A 66 5.56 5.94 -11.65
N TRP A 67 5.66 4.96 -12.55
CA TRP A 67 6.76 4.87 -13.51
C TRP A 67 6.25 5.11 -14.93
N SER A 68 6.81 6.13 -15.58
CA SER A 68 6.62 6.37 -17.01
C SER A 68 7.95 6.09 -17.73
N PRO A 69 8.05 5.01 -18.53
CA PRO A 69 9.23 4.79 -19.34
C PRO A 69 9.31 5.87 -20.42
N PHE A 70 10.43 6.60 -20.47
CA PHE A 70 10.73 7.63 -21.48
C PHE A 70 10.72 7.13 -22.95
N PHE A 71 10.46 5.83 -23.20
CA PHE A 71 10.57 5.17 -24.50
C PHE A 71 9.37 4.29 -24.93
N LEU A 72 8.23 4.30 -24.21
CA LEU A 72 7.03 3.57 -24.66
C LEU A 72 5.78 4.46 -24.64
N PRO A 73 4.88 4.36 -25.64
CA PRO A 73 3.65 5.16 -25.72
C PRO A 73 2.47 4.58 -24.91
N GLU A 74 2.72 3.69 -23.96
CA GLU A 74 1.67 3.04 -23.17
C GLU A 74 1.54 3.75 -21.81
N GLU A 75 0.30 3.80 -21.31
CA GLU A 75 -0.12 4.51 -20.10
C GLU A 75 0.83 4.26 -18.91
N PRO A 76 1.00 5.24 -18.00
CA PRO A 76 1.87 5.08 -16.84
C PRO A 76 1.47 3.85 -16.02
N PHE A 77 2.47 3.05 -15.60
CA PHE A 77 2.24 1.89 -14.75
C PHE A 77 2.35 2.28 -13.28
N HIS A 78 1.47 1.71 -12.46
CA HIS A 78 1.52 1.81 -11.01
C HIS A 78 2.46 0.74 -10.47
N ILE A 79 3.50 1.15 -9.74
CA ILE A 79 4.49 0.22 -9.19
C ILE A 79 4.47 0.29 -7.66
N ILE A 80 4.26 -0.87 -7.04
CA ILE A 80 4.46 -1.04 -5.60
C ILE A 80 5.74 -1.84 -5.38
N THR A 81 6.75 -1.19 -4.84
CA THR A 81 7.97 -1.86 -4.37
C THR A 81 7.76 -2.32 -2.94
N LEU A 82 8.14 -3.56 -2.62
CA LEU A 82 8.01 -4.15 -1.29
C LEU A 82 9.36 -4.64 -0.80
N ASN A 83 9.66 -4.36 0.46
CA ASN A 83 10.79 -4.97 1.16
C ASN A 83 10.29 -5.37 2.55
N ILE A 84 9.71 -6.56 2.61
CA ILE A 84 9.00 -7.09 3.79
C ILE A 84 9.66 -8.38 4.32
N SER A 85 10.84 -8.72 3.83
CA SER A 85 11.57 -9.94 4.20
C SER A 85 11.98 -9.98 5.67
N ASP A 86 12.34 -8.81 6.22
CA ASP A 86 12.87 -8.68 7.57
C ASP A 86 11.74 -8.56 8.61
N ILE A 87 10.49 -8.43 8.15
CA ILE A 87 9.31 -8.44 8.99
C ILE A 87 9.02 -9.90 9.33
N VAL A 88 9.00 -10.26 10.62
CA VAL A 88 8.71 -11.63 11.05
C VAL A 88 7.20 -11.88 11.11
N ASP A 89 6.43 -10.89 11.56
CA ASP A 89 5.00 -11.04 11.75
C ASP A 89 4.22 -10.92 10.42
N GLU A 90 3.40 -11.93 10.12
CA GLU A 90 2.65 -11.99 8.88
C GLU A 90 1.59 -10.88 8.79
N SER A 91 0.91 -10.57 9.91
CA SER A 91 -0.12 -9.53 9.91
C SER A 91 0.46 -8.16 9.61
N GLU A 92 1.68 -7.91 10.08
CA GLU A 92 2.44 -6.71 9.80
C GLU A 92 2.93 -6.64 8.35
N LYS A 93 3.37 -7.76 7.76
CA LYS A 93 3.68 -7.82 6.32
C LYS A 93 2.45 -7.47 5.47
N MET A 94 1.31 -8.07 5.80
CA MET A 94 0.05 -7.83 5.11
C MET A 94 -0.39 -6.37 5.26
N PHE A 95 -0.23 -5.78 6.45
CA PHE A 95 -0.48 -4.35 6.66
C PHE A 95 0.40 -3.49 5.75
N VAL A 96 1.70 -3.76 5.62
CA VAL A 96 2.59 -3.00 4.73
C VAL A 96 2.11 -3.08 3.28
N VAL A 97 1.70 -4.25 2.80
CA VAL A 97 1.16 -4.39 1.44
C VAL A 97 -0.14 -3.57 1.29
N ALA A 98 -1.06 -3.67 2.24
CA ALA A 98 -2.31 -2.90 2.23
C ALA A 98 -2.04 -1.39 2.27
N HIS A 99 -1.06 -0.94 3.06
CA HIS A 99 -0.64 0.45 3.16
C HIS A 99 -0.17 1.02 1.81
N GLU A 100 0.67 0.28 1.09
CA GLU A 100 1.13 0.73 -0.24
C GLU A 100 -0.01 0.72 -1.27
N ILE A 101 -0.95 -0.23 -1.17
CA ILE A 101 -2.18 -0.23 -1.99
C ILE A 101 -3.05 0.99 -1.66
N ALA A 102 -3.15 1.39 -0.39
CA ALA A 102 -3.86 2.60 0.01
C ALA A 102 -3.25 3.87 -0.62
N HIS A 103 -1.93 3.98 -0.68
CA HIS A 103 -1.26 5.06 -1.42
C HIS A 103 -1.61 5.08 -2.92
N PHE A 104 -1.76 3.91 -3.53
CA PHE A 104 -2.21 3.77 -4.92
C PHE A 104 -3.67 4.22 -5.10
N ILE A 105 -4.59 3.74 -4.25
CA ILE A 105 -6.02 4.06 -4.36
C ILE A 105 -6.28 5.55 -4.13
N LEU A 106 -5.58 6.16 -3.18
CA LEU A 106 -5.65 7.59 -2.90
C LEU A 106 -4.85 8.44 -3.90
N ASP A 107 -4.12 7.79 -4.81
CA ASP A 107 -3.30 8.39 -5.85
C ASP A 107 -2.33 9.46 -5.28
N HIS A 108 -1.72 9.12 -4.14
CA HIS A 108 -0.83 10.01 -3.37
C HIS A 108 0.44 10.44 -4.13
N CYS A 109 0.82 9.66 -5.16
CA CYS A 109 2.01 9.91 -5.99
C CYS A 109 1.75 10.76 -7.24
N ASN A 110 0.49 11.02 -7.61
CA ASN A 110 0.17 11.85 -8.77
C ASN A 110 0.17 13.34 -8.38
N PRO A 111 1.11 14.14 -8.90
CA PRO A 111 1.20 15.57 -8.57
C PRO A 111 0.06 16.39 -9.16
N GLU A 112 -0.65 15.86 -10.17
CA GLU A 112 -1.76 16.54 -10.85
C GLU A 112 -3.13 16.20 -10.26
N ASN A 113 -3.21 15.21 -9.38
CA ASN A 113 -4.47 14.84 -8.75
C ASN A 113 -4.96 15.98 -7.83
N PRO A 114 -6.12 16.61 -8.11
CA PRO A 114 -6.67 17.66 -7.26
C PRO A 114 -7.09 17.13 -5.88
N GLY A 115 -7.31 15.82 -5.76
CA GLY A 115 -7.52 15.08 -4.51
C GLY A 115 -6.23 14.81 -3.72
N ASN A 116 -5.05 15.19 -4.25
CA ASN A 116 -3.79 15.24 -3.52
C ASN A 116 -3.79 16.47 -2.59
N ILE A 117 -4.74 16.46 -1.64
CA ILE A 117 -5.19 17.61 -0.84
C ILE A 117 -4.08 18.09 0.10
N SER A 118 -3.15 17.20 0.47
CA SER A 118 -2.02 17.53 1.33
C SER A 118 -0.68 17.36 0.61
N LYS A 119 0.12 18.42 0.56
CA LYS A 119 1.55 18.31 0.23
C LYS A 119 2.37 17.77 1.41
N ASP A 120 1.77 17.67 2.59
CA ASP A 120 2.40 17.16 3.79
C ASP A 120 2.48 15.63 3.73
N LYS A 121 3.71 15.12 3.78
CA LYS A 121 3.99 13.69 3.75
C LYS A 121 3.33 12.98 4.93
N ASP A 122 3.31 13.59 6.11
CA ASP A 122 2.80 12.93 7.32
C ASP A 122 1.28 12.73 7.25
N VAL A 123 0.57 13.67 6.62
CA VAL A 123 -0.87 13.54 6.37
C VAL A 123 -1.15 12.39 5.41
N LYS A 124 -0.37 12.26 4.32
CA LYS A 124 -0.53 11.16 3.34
C LYS A 124 -0.31 9.79 3.97
N GLU A 125 0.71 9.67 4.83
CA GLU A 125 0.97 8.42 5.56
C GLU A 125 -0.20 8.08 6.50
N GLN A 126 -0.74 9.07 7.23
CA GLN A 126 -1.90 8.85 8.09
C GLN A 126 -3.18 8.51 7.32
N GLU A 127 -3.39 9.09 6.15
CA GLU A 127 -4.53 8.76 5.28
C GLU A 127 -4.42 7.33 4.76
N ALA A 128 -3.24 6.90 4.34
CA ALA A 128 -2.99 5.53 3.94
C ALA A 128 -3.17 4.54 5.12
N ASP A 129 -2.67 4.87 6.31
CA ASP A 129 -2.88 4.07 7.53
C ASP A 129 -4.37 3.88 7.84
N ARG A 130 -5.15 4.97 7.83
CA ARG A 130 -6.59 4.94 8.10
C ARG A 130 -7.35 4.14 7.05
N LEU A 131 -6.96 4.26 5.78
CA LEU A 131 -7.60 3.52 4.70
C LEU A 131 -7.31 2.02 4.82
N ALA A 132 -6.07 1.62 5.09
CA ALA A 132 -5.70 0.23 5.36
C ALA A 132 -6.44 -0.32 6.60
N GLU A 133 -6.56 0.46 7.67
CA GLU A 133 -7.34 0.09 8.86
C GLU A 133 -8.83 -0.10 8.54
N SER A 134 -9.40 0.75 7.67
CA SER A 134 -10.80 0.62 7.25
C SER A 134 -11.09 -0.66 6.46
N TRP A 135 -10.07 -1.26 5.84
CA TRP A 135 -10.14 -2.57 5.19
C TRP A 135 -9.93 -3.74 6.16
N GLY A 136 -9.72 -3.46 7.44
CA GLY A 136 -9.59 -4.48 8.50
C GLY A 136 -8.15 -4.88 8.82
N PHE A 137 -7.14 -4.13 8.38
CA PHE A 137 -5.74 -4.40 8.72
C PHE A 137 -5.34 -3.65 9.99
N THR A 138 -4.67 -4.33 10.92
CA THR A 138 -4.23 -3.71 12.18
C THR A 138 -2.93 -2.92 11.98
N ILE A 139 -2.92 -1.65 12.38
CA ILE A 139 -1.70 -0.83 12.38
C ILE A 139 -0.68 -1.40 13.37
N PRO A 140 0.54 -1.76 12.95
CA PRO A 140 1.56 -2.30 13.83
C PRO A 140 2.04 -1.28 14.87
N GLU A 141 2.33 -1.73 16.09
CA GLU A 141 2.73 -0.85 17.21
C GLU A 141 3.95 0.02 16.88
N ARG A 142 4.96 -0.54 16.19
CA ARG A 142 6.16 0.21 15.77
C ARG A 142 5.82 1.44 14.91
N ARG A 143 4.72 1.39 14.16
CA ARG A 143 4.26 2.48 13.30
C ARG A 143 3.48 3.54 14.10
N LYS A 144 2.71 3.13 15.10
CA LYS A 144 2.03 4.05 16.03
C LYS A 144 3.02 4.92 16.79
N GLU A 145 4.17 4.36 17.19
CA GLU A 145 5.24 5.09 17.87
C GLU A 145 5.88 6.18 16.99
N MET A 146 5.97 5.95 15.67
CA MET A 146 6.51 6.94 14.72
C MET A 146 5.59 8.16 14.57
N HIS A 147 4.27 7.96 14.60
CA HIS A 147 3.31 9.06 14.47
C HIS A 147 2.94 9.72 15.81
N GLY A 148 3.01 8.99 16.93
CA GLY A 148 2.70 9.50 18.27
C GLY A 148 3.67 10.55 18.82
N ASN A 149 4.85 10.72 18.20
CA ASN A 149 5.85 11.71 18.59
C ASN A 149 5.80 13.02 17.78
N SER A 150 4.82 13.20 16.89
CA SER A 150 4.61 14.48 16.22
C SER A 150 3.83 15.41 17.15
N PRO A 151 4.42 16.50 17.70
CA PRO A 151 3.68 17.41 18.57
C PRO A 151 2.54 18.00 17.77
N SER A 152 1.31 17.87 18.30
CA SER A 152 0.15 18.54 17.72
C SER A 152 0.39 20.05 17.72
N MET A 153 0.80 20.60 16.58
CA MET A 153 0.79 22.03 16.32
C MET A 153 -0.66 22.49 16.07
N VAL A 154 -1.56 22.21 17.01
CA VAL A 154 -2.84 22.91 17.08
C VAL A 154 -2.53 24.21 17.83
N GLY A 155 -2.17 25.22 17.05
CA GLY A 155 -1.98 26.57 17.51
C GLY A 155 -3.26 27.06 18.18
N ASP A 156 -3.14 27.31 19.48
CA ASP A 156 -4.06 28.11 20.27
C ASP A 156 -4.07 29.52 19.66
N GLN A 157 -4.99 29.79 18.74
CA GLN A 157 -5.33 31.16 18.35
C GLN A 157 -6.19 31.75 19.45
N GLY A 158 -5.52 32.09 20.55
CA GLY A 158 -6.05 32.92 21.62
C GLY A 158 -6.49 34.26 21.06
N THR A 159 -7.80 34.42 20.98
CA THR A 159 -8.51 35.63 20.59
C THR A 159 -8.06 36.80 21.47
N ILE A 160 -7.56 37.86 20.85
CA ILE A 160 -7.36 39.17 21.48
C ILE A 160 -8.74 39.84 21.54
N PHE A 161 -9.21 40.12 22.75
CA PHE A 161 -10.18 41.18 23.03
C PHE A 161 -9.58 42.13 24.06
#